data_AF-A0A1V3P2R1-F1
#
_entry.id   AF-A0A1V3P2R1-F1
#
_cell.length_a   1.000
_cell.length_b   1.000
_cell.length_c   1.000
_cell.angle_alpha   90.00
_cell.angle_beta   90.00
_cell.angle_gamma   90.00
#
_symmetry.space_group_name_H-M   'P 1'
#
loop_
_entity.id
_entity.type
_entity.pdbx_description
1 polymer ?
#
loop_
_entity_poly.entity_id
_entity_poly.type
_entity_poly.pdbx_seq_one_letter_code
_entity_poly.pdbx_strand_id
1 'polypeptide(L)'
;MFAGHAFAASGAIEPLPFQDHAQEVRFQNLTKQLRCMVCQNENLADSNADLARDLRLEVFQLMQQGKSDAEIKQYLVDRYSDFVLYDPPLKPGTWLLWFGPLAILLAGGAVVTVAIRRRNRGNGAIDDDKPADGRQAGNAPADMGDDW
;
A
#
# COMPACT_ATOMS: atom_id res chain seq x y z
N MET A 1 -47.40 -0.88 9.81
CA MET A 1 -47.03 -1.29 11.18
C MET A 1 -45.76 -2.11 11.07
N PHE A 2 -44.59 -1.50 11.29
CA PHE A 2 -43.30 -2.21 11.24
C PHE A 2 -42.97 -2.69 12.66
N ALA A 3 -42.95 -4.01 12.84
CA ALA A 3 -42.53 -4.66 14.08
C ALA A 3 -41.02 -4.44 14.30
N GLY A 4 -40.67 -3.87 15.45
CA GLY A 4 -39.30 -3.61 15.85
C GLY A 4 -38.51 -4.90 16.03
N HIS A 5 -37.29 -4.94 15.49
CA HIS A 5 -36.32 -5.99 15.78
C HIS A 5 -35.50 -5.56 17.00
N ALA A 6 -35.66 -6.30 18.10
CA ALA A 6 -34.77 -6.21 19.24
C ALA A 6 -33.50 -7.02 18.94
N PHE A 7 -32.36 -6.36 18.79
CA PHE A 7 -31.05 -7.01 18.85
C PHE A 7 -30.55 -6.95 20.30
N ALA A 8 -30.62 -8.07 21.00
CA ALA A 8 -29.88 -8.28 22.23
C ALA A 8 -29.00 -9.50 22.04
N ALA A 9 -27.71 -9.27 21.81
CA ALA A 9 -26.67 -10.30 21.90
C ALA A 9 -25.59 -9.79 22.85
N SER A 10 -25.81 -9.96 24.15
CA SER A 10 -24.76 -9.81 25.16
C SER A 10 -23.95 -11.10 25.18
N GLY A 11 -22.97 -11.22 24.28
CA GLY A 11 -21.94 -12.25 24.36
C GLY A 11 -21.01 -11.92 25.52
N ALA A 12 -21.20 -12.60 26.65
CA ALA A 12 -20.26 -12.50 27.76
C ALA A 12 -18.93 -13.11 27.32
N ILE A 13 -17.88 -12.29 27.26
CA ILE A 13 -16.51 -12.75 27.08
C ILE A 13 -16.17 -13.59 28.31
N GLU A 14 -16.04 -14.90 28.14
CA GLU A 14 -15.68 -15.79 29.24
C GLU A 14 -14.29 -15.43 29.77
N PRO A 15 -14.16 -15.14 31.09
CA PRO A 15 -12.89 -14.80 31.67
C PRO A 15 -11.96 -16.02 31.66
N LEU A 16 -10.85 -15.91 30.93
CA LEU A 16 -9.81 -16.94 30.88
C LEU A 16 -8.91 -16.85 32.13
N PRO A 17 -8.44 -17.99 32.67
CA PRO A 17 -7.62 -18.01 33.88
C PRO A 17 -6.16 -17.65 33.56
N PHE A 18 -5.88 -16.35 33.40
CA PHE A 18 -4.52 -15.84 33.22
C PHE A 18 -3.69 -15.94 34.53
N GLN A 19 -2.40 -16.20 34.39
CA GLN A 19 -1.43 -16.30 35.50
C GLN A 19 -1.11 -14.93 36.09
N ASP A 20 -1.00 -13.91 35.23
CA ASP A 20 -0.68 -12.54 35.62
C ASP A 20 -1.29 -11.54 34.61
N HIS A 21 -1.22 -10.25 34.96
CA HIS A 21 -1.73 -9.17 34.11
C HIS A 21 -0.92 -9.03 32.80
N ALA A 22 0.37 -9.38 32.80
CA ALA A 22 1.19 -9.31 31.60
C ALA A 22 0.73 -10.34 30.54
N GLN A 23 0.31 -11.53 30.98
CA GLN A 23 -0.24 -12.58 30.14
C GLN A 23 -1.58 -12.17 29.54
N GLU A 24 -2.45 -11.55 30.33
CA GLU A 24 -3.72 -11.00 29.86
C GLU A 24 -3.49 -9.93 28.78
N VAL A 25 -2.60 -8.97 29.03
CA VAL A 25 -2.27 -7.91 28.06
C VAL A 25 -1.66 -8.51 26.79
N ARG A 26 -0.77 -9.51 26.92
CA ARG A 26 -0.19 -10.22 25.78
C ARG A 26 -1.27 -10.93 24.96
N PHE A 27 -2.20 -11.62 25.62
CA PHE A 27 -3.33 -12.28 24.97
C PHE A 27 -4.19 -11.29 24.19
N GLN A 28 -4.58 -10.17 24.82
CA GLN A 28 -5.37 -9.10 24.21
C GLN A 28 -4.67 -8.48 22.99
N ASN A 29 -3.35 -8.25 23.07
CA ASN A 29 -2.59 -7.72 21.95
C ASN A 29 -2.51 -8.72 20.78
N LEU A 30 -2.39 -10.00 21.08
CA LEU A 30 -2.30 -11.05 20.07
C LEU A 30 -3.64 -11.26 19.35
N THR A 31 -4.75 -11.34 20.09
CA THR A 31 -6.09 -11.54 19.52
C THR A 31 -6.58 -10.37 18.69
N LYS A 32 -6.16 -9.13 18.99
CA LYS A 32 -6.43 -7.94 18.14
C LYS A 32 -5.73 -7.98 16.78
N GLN A 33 -4.60 -8.67 16.69
CA GLN A 33 -3.86 -8.84 15.44
C GLN A 33 -4.41 -10.00 14.59
N LEU A 34 -5.41 -10.72 15.08
CA LEU A 34 -6.06 -11.83 14.41
C LEU A 34 -7.47 -11.43 14.00
N ARG A 35 -7.87 -11.72 12.76
CA ARG A 35 -9.20 -11.46 12.21
C ARG A 35 -10.10 -12.68 12.39
N CYS A 36 -11.37 -12.45 12.65
CA CYS A 36 -12.37 -13.51 12.58
C CYS A 36 -12.73 -13.77 11.10
N MET A 37 -12.39 -14.94 10.58
CA MET A 37 -12.63 -15.32 9.18
C MET A 37 -14.11 -15.49 8.80
N VAL A 38 -14.99 -15.65 9.79
CA VAL A 38 -16.44 -15.79 9.58
C VAL A 38 -17.23 -14.51 9.90
N CYS A 39 -16.54 -13.49 10.41
CA CYS A 39 -17.16 -12.25 10.87
C CYS A 39 -16.89 -11.11 9.90
N GLN A 40 -17.79 -10.13 9.84
CA GLN A 40 -17.63 -9.00 8.92
C GLN A 40 -16.65 -7.97 9.48
N ASN A 41 -15.37 -8.06 9.09
CA ASN A 41 -14.30 -7.10 9.44
C ASN A 41 -14.06 -6.91 10.94
N GLU A 42 -14.24 -7.97 11.73
CA GLU A 42 -13.99 -7.94 13.18
C GLU A 42 -12.71 -8.71 13.55
N ASN A 43 -12.05 -8.27 14.62
CA ASN A 43 -10.94 -9.00 15.20
C ASN A 43 -11.42 -10.11 16.14
N LEU A 44 -10.50 -11.00 16.53
CA LEU A 44 -10.81 -12.15 17.37
C LEU A 44 -11.13 -11.78 18.81
N ALA A 45 -10.67 -10.62 19.29
CA ALA A 45 -10.90 -10.14 20.65
C ALA A 45 -12.34 -9.64 20.83
N ASP A 46 -12.89 -8.96 19.82
CA ASP A 46 -14.16 -8.25 19.88
C ASP A 46 -15.33 -9.09 19.32
N SER A 47 -15.06 -10.14 18.54
CA SER A 47 -16.12 -10.90 17.90
C SER A 47 -16.69 -12.04 18.77
N ASN A 48 -18.01 -12.16 18.73
CA ASN A 48 -18.81 -13.14 19.48
C ASN A 48 -19.15 -14.42 18.68
N ALA A 49 -18.54 -14.63 17.52
CA ALA A 49 -18.74 -15.88 16.78
C ALA A 49 -18.17 -17.09 17.53
N ASP A 50 -18.83 -18.24 17.39
CA ASP A 50 -18.37 -19.50 18.01
C ASP A 50 -16.93 -19.84 17.59
N LEU A 51 -16.60 -19.65 16.31
CA LEU A 51 -15.24 -19.83 15.81
C LEU A 51 -14.23 -18.90 16.50
N ALA A 52 -14.62 -17.66 16.80
CA ALA A 52 -13.74 -16.71 17.46
C ALA A 52 -13.46 -17.13 18.92
N ARG A 53 -14.44 -17.76 19.60
CA ARG A 53 -14.25 -18.34 20.92
C ARG A 53 -13.28 -19.53 20.86
N ASP A 54 -13.46 -20.44 19.92
CA ASP A 54 -12.61 -21.63 19.77
C ASP A 54 -11.14 -21.23 19.49
N LEU A 55 -10.93 -20.26 18.60
CA LEU A 55 -9.59 -19.74 18.31
C LEU A 55 -8.97 -19.00 19.51
N ARG A 56 -9.75 -18.25 20.30
CA ARG A 56 -9.28 -17.62 21.54
C ARG A 56 -8.81 -18.66 22.56
N LEU A 57 -9.55 -19.77 22.69
CA LEU A 57 -9.17 -20.88 23.56
C LEU A 57 -7.88 -21.56 23.07
N GLU A 58 -7.75 -21.80 21.77
CA GLU A 58 -6.53 -22.36 21.17
C GLU A 58 -5.31 -21.44 21.42
N VAL A 59 -5.44 -20.14 21.18
CA VAL A 59 -4.39 -19.15 21.46
C VAL A 59 -3.98 -19.20 22.93
N PHE A 60 -4.96 -19.23 23.84
CA PHE A 60 -4.70 -19.31 25.27
C PHE A 60 -3.94 -20.59 25.64
N GLN A 61 -4.34 -21.74 25.10
CA GLN A 61 -3.65 -23.01 25.34
C GLN A 61 -2.20 -22.98 24.84
N LEU A 62 -1.95 -22.41 23.66
CA LEU A 62 -0.59 -22.28 23.12
C LEU A 62 0.27 -21.32 23.95
N MET A 63 -0.32 -20.25 24.49
CA MET A 63 0.37 -19.36 25.43
C MET A 63 0.74 -20.08 26.72
N GLN A 64 -0.15 -20.93 27.25
CA GLN A 64 0.13 -21.75 28.44
C GLN A 64 1.22 -22.81 28.19
N GLN A 65 1.39 -23.24 26.94
CA GLN A 65 2.52 -24.10 26.52
C GLN A 65 3.85 -23.35 26.40
N GLY A 66 3.88 -22.04 26.66
CA GLY A 66 5.08 -21.21 26.59
C GLY A 66 5.50 -20.81 25.16
N LYS A 67 4.63 -20.99 24.16
CA LYS A 67 4.93 -20.57 22.79
C LYS A 67 4.97 -19.05 22.67
N SER A 68 5.85 -18.56 21.81
CA SER A 68 5.96 -17.14 21.44
C SER A 68 4.83 -16.70 20.51
N ASP A 69 4.61 -15.38 20.40
CA ASP A 69 3.55 -14.82 19.55
C ASP A 69 3.73 -15.20 18.07
N ALA A 70 4.98 -15.27 17.60
CA ALA A 70 5.30 -15.66 16.23
C ALA A 70 4.94 -17.13 15.98
N GLU A 71 5.26 -18.02 16.92
CA GLU A 71 4.91 -19.45 16.82
C GLU A 71 3.39 -19.66 16.88
N ILE A 72 2.69 -18.91 17.73
CA ILE A 72 1.22 -18.98 17.82
C ILE A 72 0.60 -18.54 16.50
N LYS A 73 1.02 -17.38 15.95
CA LYS A 73 0.55 -16.90 14.64
C LYS A 73 0.84 -17.91 13.54
N GLN A 74 2.04 -18.46 13.50
CA GLN A 74 2.43 -19.44 12.49
C GLN A 74 1.56 -20.70 12.60
N TYR A 75 1.34 -21.21 13.81
CA TYR A 75 0.48 -22.36 14.04
C TYR A 75 -0.96 -22.12 13.56
N LEU A 76 -1.50 -20.92 13.83
CA LEU A 76 -2.83 -20.54 13.36
C LEU A 76 -2.89 -20.42 11.84
N VAL A 77 -1.86 -19.87 11.21
CA VAL A 77 -1.76 -19.78 9.74
C VAL A 77 -1.71 -21.16 9.10
N ASP A 78 -0.88 -22.05 9.64
CA ASP A 78 -0.67 -23.39 9.11
C ASP A 78 -1.95 -24.25 9.20
N ARG A 79 -2.78 -24.01 10.21
CA ARG A 79 -3.99 -24.79 10.47
C ARG A 79 -5.26 -24.19 9.89
N TYR A 80 -5.39 -22.86 9.88
CA TYR A 80 -6.64 -22.18 9.53
C TYR A 80 -6.56 -21.43 8.21
N SER A 81 -5.61 -20.51 8.04
CA SER A 81 -5.23 -19.84 6.77
C SER A 81 -4.36 -18.61 7.05
N ASP A 82 -3.67 -18.12 6.01
CA ASP A 82 -3.02 -16.81 6.00
C ASP A 82 -3.99 -15.64 6.30
N PHE A 83 -5.30 -15.80 6.01
CA PHE A 83 -6.32 -14.76 6.24
C PHE A 83 -6.67 -14.52 7.70
N VAL A 84 -6.16 -15.35 8.62
CA VAL A 84 -6.36 -15.16 10.07
C VAL A 84 -5.54 -13.98 10.58
N LEU A 85 -4.41 -13.65 9.95
CA LEU A 85 -3.60 -12.50 10.35
C LEU A 85 -4.18 -11.20 9.77
N TYR A 86 -4.17 -10.14 10.57
CA TYR A 86 -4.61 -8.82 10.10
C TYR A 86 -3.70 -8.26 9.01
N ASP A 87 -2.41 -8.54 9.12
CA ASP A 87 -1.37 -8.18 8.17
C ASP A 87 -0.72 -9.45 7.62
N PRO A 88 -0.93 -9.79 6.33
CA PRO A 88 -0.29 -10.96 5.73
C PRO A 88 1.23 -10.74 5.66
N PRO A 89 2.05 -11.73 6.04
CA PRO A 89 3.50 -11.59 6.01
C PRO A 89 4.02 -11.37 4.59
N LEU A 90 5.15 -10.66 4.47
CA LEU A 90 5.86 -10.43 3.21
C LEU A 90 6.49 -11.74 2.70
N LYS A 91 5.69 -12.58 2.06
CA LYS A 91 6.17 -13.80 1.38
C LYS A 91 6.71 -13.45 -0.02
N PRO A 92 7.64 -14.25 -0.58
CA PRO A 92 8.15 -14.03 -1.93
C PRO A 92 7.04 -13.94 -3.00
N GLY A 93 5.94 -14.68 -2.81
CA GLY A 93 4.78 -14.64 -3.72
C GLY A 93 3.97 -13.33 -3.66
N THR A 94 3.97 -12.62 -2.53
CA THR A 94 3.23 -11.35 -2.40
C THR A 94 4.08 -10.14 -2.80
N TRP A 95 5.39 -10.28 -2.97
CA TRP A 95 6.29 -9.18 -3.35
C TRP A 95 5.85 -8.43 -4.60
N LEU A 96 5.37 -9.12 -5.63
CA LEU A 96 4.89 -8.46 -6.83
C LEU A 96 3.68 -7.56 -6.56
N LEU A 97 2.81 -7.94 -5.62
CA LEU A 97 1.66 -7.14 -5.23
C LEU A 97 2.08 -5.90 -4.43
N TRP A 98 3.09 -6.03 -3.56
CA TRP A 98 3.62 -4.92 -2.76
C TRP A 98 4.48 -3.94 -3.59
N PHE A 99 5.39 -4.45 -4.42
CA PHE A 99 6.36 -3.65 -5.19
C PHE A 99 5.91 -3.33 -6.62
N GLY A 100 4.90 -4.02 -7.15
CA GLY A 100 4.39 -3.82 -8.50
C GLY A 100 3.96 -2.37 -8.78
N PRO A 101 3.13 -1.73 -7.93
CA PRO A 101 2.73 -0.34 -8.12
C PRO A 101 3.93 0.62 -8.16
N LEU A 102 4.89 0.44 -7.25
CA LEU A 102 6.11 1.26 -7.19
C LEU A 102 6.98 1.06 -8.43
N ALA A 103 7.14 -0.19 -8.88
CA ALA A 103 7.91 -0.52 -10.08
C ALA A 103 7.32 0.12 -11.34
N ILE A 104 5.98 0.11 -11.48
CA ILE A 104 5.29 0.76 -12.61
C ILE A 104 5.49 2.27 -12.57
N LEU A 105 5.37 2.91 -11.40
CA LEU A 105 5.58 4.35 -11.25
C LEU A 105 7.01 4.75 -11.63
N LEU A 106 8.01 3.99 -11.17
CA LEU A 106 9.42 4.24 -11.50
C LEU A 106 9.70 4.04 -12.99
N ALA A 107 9.15 2.97 -13.59
CA ALA A 107 9.29 2.71 -15.01
C ALA A 107 8.65 3.82 -15.86
N GLY A 108 7.41 4.20 -15.54
CA GLY A 108 6.71 5.29 -16.22
C GLY A 108 7.42 6.63 -16.07
N GLY A 109 7.85 6.98 -14.85
CA GLY A 109 8.63 8.17 -14.57
C GLY A 109 9.95 8.21 -15.35
N ALA A 110 10.68 7.10 -15.40
CA ALA A 110 11.92 6.99 -16.18
C ALA A 110 11.68 7.24 -17.68
N VAL A 111 10.65 6.64 -18.26
CA VAL A 111 10.28 6.83 -19.67
C VAL A 111 9.97 8.30 -19.98
N VAL A 112 9.15 8.94 -19.16
CA VAL A 112 8.80 10.37 -19.31
C VAL A 112 10.05 11.25 -19.21
N THR A 113 10.91 11.00 -18.22
CA THR A 113 12.13 11.79 -18.01
C THR A 113 13.08 11.68 -19.19
N VAL A 114 13.25 10.47 -19.74
CA VAL A 114 14.06 10.23 -20.95
C VAL A 114 13.45 10.91 -22.17
N ALA A 115 12.13 10.82 -22.37
CA ALA A 115 11.44 11.46 -23.49
C ALA A 115 11.60 13.00 -23.47
N ILE A 116 11.46 13.62 -22.30
CA ILE A 116 11.66 15.07 -22.12
C ILE A 116 13.12 15.44 -22.41
N ARG A 117 14.09 14.71 -21.85
CA ARG A 117 15.52 14.96 -22.08
C ARG A 117 15.92 14.82 -23.55
N ARG A 118 15.32 13.88 -24.28
CA ARG A 118 15.57 13.71 -25.72
C ARG A 118 15.00 14.87 -26.54
N ARG A 119 13.82 15.39 -26.19
CA ARG A 119 13.25 16.58 -26.84
C ARG A 119 14.08 17.85 -26.59
N ASN A 120 14.55 18.06 -25.37
CA ASN A 120 15.36 19.24 -25.05
C ASN A 120 16.73 19.27 -25.76
N ARG A 121 17.28 18.08 -26.11
CA ARG A 121 18.52 17.98 -26.90
C ARG A 121 18.32 18.25 -28.39
N GLY A 122 17.10 18.14 -28.92
CA GLY A 122 16.78 18.47 -30.32
C GLY A 122 16.54 19.95 -30.58
N ASN A 123 16.29 20.74 -29.53
CA ASN A 123 16.03 22.18 -29.62
C ASN A 123 17.26 23.06 -29.37
N GLY A 124 18.43 22.47 -29.07
CA GLY A 124 19.68 23.18 -28.80
C GLY A 124 20.66 23.21 -30.00
N ALA A 125 20.20 22.92 -31.21
CA ALA A 125 21.01 22.91 -32.43
C ALA A 125 20.54 23.95 -33.47
N ILE A 126 19.90 25.03 -33.01
CA ILE A 126 19.63 26.23 -33.81
C ILE A 126 20.06 27.39 -32.94
N ASP A 127 21.27 27.88 -33.17
CA ASP A 127 21.78 29.24 -32.92
C ASP A 127 23.30 29.14 -32.75
N ASP A 128 24.03 29.31 -33.85
CA ASP A 128 25.33 30.01 -33.91
C ASP A 128 25.89 29.92 -35.34
N ASP A 129 25.27 30.67 -36.26
CA ASP A 129 26.01 31.16 -37.43
C ASP A 129 25.44 32.53 -37.81
N LYS A 130 25.81 33.54 -37.02
CA LYS A 130 25.72 34.93 -37.45
C LYS A 130 27.10 35.33 -37.98
N PRO A 131 27.31 35.39 -39.31
CA PRO A 131 28.46 36.11 -39.82
C PRO A 131 28.11 37.60 -39.82
N ALA A 132 28.72 38.32 -38.89
CA ALA A 132 28.91 39.75 -38.98
C ALA A 132 30.14 40.02 -39.86
N ASP A 133 29.94 40.48 -41.10
CA ASP A 133 30.92 41.21 -41.93
C ASP A 133 30.15 41.77 -43.14
N GLY A 134 30.02 43.06 -43.45
CA GLY A 134 30.99 44.13 -43.30
C GLY A 134 31.66 44.49 -44.63
N ARG A 135 30.92 44.69 -45.74
CA ARG A 135 31.46 45.48 -46.87
C ARG A 135 30.44 46.07 -47.86
N GLN A 136 30.68 47.35 -48.12
CA GLN A 136 30.16 48.22 -49.19
C GLN A 136 30.21 47.58 -50.58
N ALA A 137 29.34 48.03 -51.49
CA ALA A 137 29.72 48.94 -52.59
C ALA A 137 28.63 48.99 -53.68
N GLY A 138 28.25 50.21 -54.06
CA GLY A 138 27.92 50.62 -55.43
C GLY A 138 26.82 49.87 -56.16
N ASN A 139 25.68 50.53 -56.34
CA ASN A 139 25.18 50.88 -57.68
C ASN A 139 23.93 51.77 -57.53
N ALA A 140 24.13 53.07 -57.71
CA ALA A 140 23.12 53.92 -58.34
C ALA A 140 23.35 53.84 -59.86
N PRO A 141 22.29 53.88 -60.65
CA PRO A 141 21.91 55.14 -61.30
C PRO A 141 20.46 55.48 -60.91
N ALA A 142 20.14 56.71 -60.51
CA ALA A 142 20.05 57.91 -61.35
C ALA A 142 19.06 57.73 -62.52
N ASP A 143 18.18 58.73 -62.67
CA ASP A 143 17.21 58.92 -63.76
C ASP A 143 15.87 58.19 -63.60
N MET A 144 14.69 58.77 -63.86
CA MET A 144 14.16 60.13 -64.01
C MET A 144 12.66 59.92 -64.24
N GLY A 145 11.84 60.88 -63.84
CA GLY A 145 10.53 61.10 -64.43
C GLY A 145 9.37 60.99 -63.43
N ASP A 146 8.62 62.02 -63.06
CA ASP A 146 8.04 63.20 -63.74
C ASP A 146 6.57 63.10 -64.14
N ASP A 147 5.66 62.76 -63.23
CA ASP A 147 4.23 62.88 -63.55
C ASP A 147 3.28 62.77 -62.35
N TRP A 148 2.81 63.94 -61.92
CA TRP A 148 1.55 64.25 -61.20
C TRP A 148 1.44 64.02 -59.69
#